data_AF-A0A258IJP9-F1
#
_entry.id   AF-A0A258IJP9-F1
#
_cell.length_a   1.000
_cell.length_b   1.000
_cell.length_c   1.000
_cell.angle_alpha   90.00
_cell.angle_beta   90.00
_cell.angle_gamma   90.00
#
_symmetry.space_group_name_H-M   'P 1'
#
loop_
_entity.id
_entity.type
_entity.pdbx_description
1 polymer ?
#
loop_
_entity_poly.entity_id
_entity_poly.type
_entity_poly.pdbx_seq_one_letter_code
_entity_poly.pdbx_strand_id
1 'polypeptide(L)'
;MDGDQEMPGMSTPDPQPQRSNSWAVTGGVSVILLTGMAAIAKLHEDGGSLGFLALILVVTVVGAFALARFISRHGHEIGEARFDTTPKEPPAT
;
A
#
# COMPACT_ATOMS: atom_id res chain seq x y z
N MET A 1 16.21 -8.47 -53.48
CA MET A 1 15.52 -9.70 -53.05
C MET A 1 16.29 -10.25 -51.87
N ASP A 2 16.57 -9.41 -50.87
CA ASP A 2 15.66 -8.93 -49.80
C ASP A 2 15.53 -10.10 -48.81
N GLY A 3 16.32 -10.20 -47.75
CA GLY A 3 16.66 -9.13 -46.83
C GLY A 3 15.72 -9.26 -45.66
N ASP A 4 15.77 -10.40 -44.98
CA ASP A 4 14.94 -10.73 -43.82
C ASP A 4 15.49 -9.93 -42.63
N GLN A 5 15.18 -8.63 -42.65
CA GLN A 5 15.43 -7.74 -41.53
C GLN A 5 14.58 -8.22 -40.37
N GLU A 6 15.24 -8.95 -39.46
CA GLU A 6 14.81 -9.16 -38.09
C GLU A 6 14.42 -7.79 -37.54
N MET A 7 13.11 -7.50 -37.48
CA MET A 7 12.60 -6.21 -37.01
C MET A 7 12.98 -6.03 -35.54
N PRO A 8 13.91 -5.12 -35.19
CA PRO A 8 14.35 -4.91 -33.83
C PRO A 8 13.44 -3.86 -33.21
N GLY A 9 12.36 -4.28 -32.56
CA GLY A 9 11.45 -3.25 -32.06
C GLY A 9 10.16 -3.68 -31.41
N MET A 10 10.09 -4.85 -30.78
CA MET A 10 8.99 -5.11 -29.86
C MET A 10 9.56 -5.53 -28.51
N SER A 11 10.04 -4.53 -27.78
CA SER A 11 10.13 -4.61 -26.32
C SER A 11 8.74 -4.95 -25.84
N THR A 12 8.48 -6.22 -25.54
CA THR A 12 7.36 -6.60 -24.67
C THR A 12 7.37 -5.60 -23.52
N PRO A 13 6.28 -4.84 -23.30
CA PRO A 13 6.23 -3.94 -22.17
C PRO A 13 6.58 -4.77 -20.94
N ASP A 14 7.69 -4.45 -20.28
CA ASP A 14 8.04 -5.09 -19.02
C ASP A 14 6.80 -5.05 -18.14
N PRO A 15 6.40 -6.16 -17.51
CA PRO A 15 5.25 -6.15 -16.61
C PRO A 15 5.49 -5.04 -15.59
N GLN A 16 4.69 -3.97 -15.72
CA GLN A 16 4.76 -2.80 -14.84
C GLN A 16 4.85 -3.33 -13.41
N PRO A 17 5.87 -2.93 -12.63
CA PRO A 17 6.06 -3.50 -11.32
C PRO A 17 4.76 -3.28 -10.55
N GLN A 18 4.22 -4.34 -9.96
CA GLN A 18 3.06 -4.39 -9.05
C GLN A 18 3.32 -3.59 -7.76
N ARG A 19 3.86 -2.37 -7.91
CA ARG A 19 4.41 -1.47 -6.91
C ARG A 19 3.33 -0.56 -6.35
N SER A 20 2.09 -0.62 -6.84
CA SER A 20 1.02 0.33 -6.48
C SER A 20 0.12 -0.12 -5.33
N ASN A 21 0.03 -1.41 -5.02
CA ASN A 21 -0.88 -1.87 -3.95
C ASN A 21 -0.11 -2.35 -2.72
N SER A 22 1.08 -2.94 -2.90
CA SER A 22 1.88 -3.45 -1.79
C SER A 22 2.31 -2.35 -0.81
N TRP A 23 2.68 -1.15 -1.29
CA TRP A 23 3.11 -0.04 -0.43
C TRP A 23 1.97 0.52 0.44
N ALA A 24 0.75 0.64 -0.10
CA ALA A 24 -0.41 1.14 0.62
C ALA A 24 -0.88 0.14 1.70
N VAL A 25 -0.90 -1.16 1.37
CA VAL A 25 -1.16 -2.23 2.35
C VAL A 25 -0.10 -2.21 3.44
N THR A 26 1.18 -2.15 3.06
CA THR A 26 2.30 -2.18 4.00
C THR A 26 2.31 -0.95 4.92
N GLY A 27 2.05 0.24 4.37
CA GLY A 27 1.99 1.49 5.13
C GLY A 27 0.85 1.50 6.15
N GLY A 28 -0.38 1.28 5.71
CA GLY A 28 -1.55 1.34 6.59
C GLY A 28 -1.52 0.28 7.71
N VAL A 29 -1.13 -0.96 7.38
CA VAL A 29 -1.02 -2.03 8.37
C VAL A 29 0.10 -1.74 9.38
N SER A 30 1.23 -1.19 8.94
CA SER A 30 2.34 -0.84 9.85
C SER A 30 1.93 0.19 10.91
N VAL A 31 1.14 1.21 10.53
CA VAL A 31 0.64 2.22 11.46
C VAL A 31 -0.25 1.58 12.52
N ILE A 32 -1.18 0.70 12.12
CA ILE A 32 -2.07 0.00 13.06
C ILE A 32 -1.26 -0.82 14.07
N LEU A 33 -0.25 -1.55 13.61
CA LEU A 33 0.60 -2.36 14.48
C LEU A 33 1.41 -1.50 15.45
N LEU A 34 2.02 -0.41 14.98
CA LEU A 34 2.78 0.51 15.82
C LEU A 34 1.88 1.18 16.88
N THR A 35 0.69 1.63 16.50
CA THR A 35 -0.27 2.21 17.44
C THR A 35 -0.75 1.17 18.45
N GLY A 36 -1.02 -0.06 18.03
CA GLY A 36 -1.38 -1.16 18.93
C GLY A 36 -0.29 -1.46 19.95
N MET A 37 0.97 -1.54 19.51
CA MET A 37 2.12 -1.75 20.40
C MET A 37 2.30 -0.59 21.39
N ALA A 38 2.15 0.66 20.94
CA ALA A 38 2.22 1.82 21.82
C ALA A 38 1.09 1.81 22.86
N ALA A 39 -0.12 1.39 22.48
CA ALA A 39 -1.25 1.25 23.40
C ALA A 39 -1.01 0.15 24.43
N ILE A 40 -0.40 -0.98 24.05
CA ILE A 40 0.00 -2.05 24.99
C ILE A 40 1.06 -1.54 25.97
N ALA A 41 2.09 -0.84 25.47
CA ALA A 41 3.14 -0.27 26.32
C ALA A 41 2.55 0.69 27.36
N LYS A 42 1.62 1.56 26.93
CA LYS A 42 0.90 2.47 27.81
C LYS A 42 0.04 1.76 28.83
N LEU A 43 -0.74 0.77 28.40
CA LEU A 43 -1.56 -0.03 29.30
C LEU A 43 -0.71 -0.72 30.38
N HIS A 44 0.50 -1.17 30.03
CA HIS A 44 1.43 -1.77 30.97
C HIS A 44 1.99 -0.75 31.98
N GLU A 45 2.34 0.46 31.54
CA GLU A 45 2.76 1.56 32.44
C GLU A 45 1.66 1.92 33.46
N ASP A 46 0.40 1.93 33.01
CA ASP A 46 -0.75 2.33 33.83
C ASP A 46 -1.28 1.20 34.74
N GLY A 47 -0.68 0.00 34.69
CA GLY A 47 -1.14 -1.16 35.46
C GLY A 47 -2.49 -1.71 35.00
N GLY A 48 -2.78 -1.59 33.71
CA GLY A 48 -4.08 -1.90 33.12
C GLY A 48 -4.48 -3.38 33.17
N SER A 49 -5.78 -3.62 33.14
CA SER A 49 -6.34 -4.98 33.27
C SER A 49 -6.14 -5.85 32.03
N LEU A 50 -6.14 -7.18 32.23
CA LEU A 50 -6.14 -8.18 31.16
C LEU A 50 -7.29 -8.00 30.16
N GLY A 51 -8.44 -7.49 30.58
CA GLY A 51 -9.57 -7.22 29.69
C GLY A 51 -9.26 -6.14 28.66
N PHE A 52 -8.59 -5.07 29.08
CA PHE A 52 -8.13 -4.01 28.18
C PHE A 52 -7.03 -4.50 27.24
N LEU A 53 -6.11 -5.34 27.72
CA LEU A 53 -5.08 -5.93 26.88
C LEU A 53 -5.69 -6.79 25.77
N ALA A 54 -6.64 -7.66 26.13
CA ALA A 54 -7.37 -8.49 25.17
C ALA A 54 -8.13 -7.64 24.15
N LEU A 55 -8.77 -6.55 24.59
CA LEU A 55 -9.46 -5.62 23.70
C LEU A 55 -8.51 -4.97 22.70
N ILE A 56 -7.36 -4.44 23.16
CA ILE A 56 -6.36 -3.82 22.28
C ILE A 56 -5.88 -4.83 21.24
N LEU A 57 -5.52 -6.05 21.66
CA LEU A 57 -5.07 -7.10 20.74
C LEU A 57 -6.13 -7.44 19.69
N VAL A 58 -7.39 -7.62 20.10
CA VAL A 58 -8.48 -7.92 19.16
C VAL A 58 -8.68 -6.78 18.17
N VAL A 59 -8.74 -5.54 18.63
CA VAL A 59 -8.95 -4.37 17.76
C VAL A 59 -7.77 -4.18 16.80
N THR A 60 -6.53 -4.33 17.26
CA THR A 60 -5.34 -4.22 16.41
C THR A 60 -5.32 -5.29 15.32
N VAL A 61 -5.57 -6.56 15.67
CA VAL A 61 -5.55 -7.67 14.71
C VAL A 61 -6.70 -7.56 13.72
N VAL A 62 -7.93 -7.33 14.21
CA VAL A 62 -9.11 -7.20 13.36
C VAL A 62 -9.00 -5.96 12.47
N GLY A 63 -8.52 -4.83 13.01
CA GLY A 63 -8.30 -3.60 12.25
C GLY A 63 -7.26 -3.78 11.14
N ALA A 64 -6.11 -4.40 11.45
CA ALA A 64 -5.06 -4.69 10.47
C ALA A 64 -5.58 -5.63 9.37
N PHE A 65 -6.31 -6.68 9.74
CA PHE A 65 -6.90 -7.62 8.79
C PHE A 65 -7.97 -6.96 7.92
N ALA A 66 -8.88 -6.18 8.52
CA ALA A 66 -9.93 -5.46 7.80
C ALA A 66 -9.34 -4.45 6.81
N LEU A 67 -8.29 -3.73 7.20
CA LEU A 67 -7.59 -2.79 6.31
C LEU A 67 -6.88 -3.51 5.17
N ALA A 68 -6.14 -4.59 5.47
CA ALA A 68 -5.50 -5.40 4.45
C ALA A 68 -6.53 -5.99 3.46
N ARG A 69 -7.65 -6.50 3.98
CA ARG A 69 -8.79 -7.01 3.19
C ARG A 69 -9.39 -5.92 2.31
N PHE A 70 -9.57 -4.72 2.84
CA PHE A 70 -10.16 -3.58 2.14
C PHE A 70 -9.27 -3.12 0.99
N ILE A 71 -7.98 -2.90 1.24
CA ILE A 71 -7.01 -2.48 0.21
C ILE A 71 -6.81 -3.60 -0.83
N SER A 72 -6.85 -4.87 -0.42
CA SER A 72 -6.80 -5.97 -1.39
C SER A 72 -8.01 -5.99 -2.34
N ARG A 73 -9.19 -5.53 -1.88
CA ARG A 73 -10.42 -5.49 -2.69
C ARG A 73 -10.57 -4.20 -3.50
N HIS A 74 -10.18 -3.05 -2.94
CA HIS A 74 -10.42 -1.71 -3.52
C HIS A 74 -9.15 -0.96 -3.88
N GLY A 75 -7.96 -1.57 -3.71
CA GLY A 75 -6.67 -0.91 -3.94
C GLY A 75 -6.46 -0.44 -5.38
N HIS A 76 -7.23 -0.95 -6.34
CA HIS A 76 -7.22 -0.48 -7.72
C HIS A 76 -7.83 0.93 -7.86
N GLU A 77 -8.77 1.29 -6.99
CA GLU A 77 -9.48 2.60 -7.00
C GLU A 77 -8.74 3.66 -6.17
N ILE A 78 -7.97 3.23 -5.16
CA ILE A 78 -7.24 4.13 -4.24
C ILE A 78 -6.07 4.85 -4.97
N GLY A 79 -5.68 4.37 -6.16
CA GLY A 79 -4.59 4.91 -6.97
C GLY A 79 -4.96 6.00 -7.99
N GLU A 80 -6.24 6.36 -8.18
CA GLU A 80 -6.63 7.41 -9.13
C GLU A 80 -6.28 8.83 -8.66
N ALA A 81 -5.97 9.03 -7.38
CA ALA A 81 -5.38 10.26 -6.87
C ALA A 81 -3.85 10.32 -7.08
N ARG A 82 -3.33 9.79 -8.19
CA ARG A 82 -1.97 10.10 -8.62
C ARG A 82 -1.96 11.56 -9.04
N PHE A 83 -1.35 12.41 -8.22
CA PHE A 83 -0.98 13.75 -8.60
C PHE A 83 -0.38 13.71 -10.01
N ASP A 84 -1.05 14.36 -10.95
CA ASP A 84 -0.57 14.54 -12.31
C ASP A 84 0.68 15.43 -12.24
N THR A 85 1.84 14.79 -12.12
CA THR A 85 3.14 15.46 -12.18
C THR A 85 3.66 15.50 -13.60
N THR A 86 2.84 15.22 -14.62
CA THR A 86 3.25 15.35 -16.01
C THR A 86 3.60 16.82 -16.23
N PRO A 87 4.88 17.16 -16.51
CA PRO A 87 5.24 18.53 -16.84
C PRO A 87 4.46 18.90 -18.09
N LYS A 88 3.54 19.86 -17.98
CA LYS A 88 2.83 20.39 -19.15
C LYS A 88 3.89 20.98 -20.07
N GLU A 89 4.11 20.35 -21.21
CA GLU A 89 5.08 20.81 -22.20
C GLU A 89 4.73 22.27 -22.55
N PRO A 90 5.68 23.23 -22.41
CA PRO A 90 5.39 24.62 -22.71
C PRO A 90 5.02 24.74 -24.20
N PRO A 91 4.04 25.59 -24.54
CA PRO A 91 3.59 25.74 -25.92
C PRO A 91 4.79 26.15 -26.80
N ALA A 92 5.00 25.42 -27.89
CA ALA A 92 6.00 25.74 -28.89
C ALA A 92 5.72 27.15 -29.44
N THR A 93 6.60 28.09 -29.12
CA THR A 93 6.66 29.43 -29.71
C THR A 93 7.37 29.41 -31.05
#